data_AF-A0A8B8ZRB0-F1
#
_entry.id   AF-A0A8B8ZRB0-F1
#
_cell.length_a   1.000
_cell.length_b   1.000
_cell.length_c   1.000
_cell.angle_alpha   90.00
_cell.angle_beta   90.00
_cell.angle_gamma   90.00
#
_symmetry.space_group_name_H-M   'P 1'
#
loop_
_entity.id
_entity.type
_entity.pdbx_description
1 polymer ?
#
loop_
_entity_poly.entity_id
_entity_poly.type
_entity_poly.pdbx_seq_one_letter_code
_entity_poly.pdbx_strand_id
1 'polypeptide(L)'
;MAPIKTKRRAHAVGPKNMVNGRCYFSHFVNFMVTLVPLLSHEQKVRITGTPFGHLLGLPYIKQSRPVLDTLLSFWDDEEEGFWFGKVLVPFVGSDFALILGLSATGDEVELHSKGRVTSDLIIRFFEGDHKKANRNAVKSRLQFLVGKSGQQDVEDFTKLWVLYVFVTILFPTIHYYVPKALCSYLDDLDRLGSYSWGLAVFAFLRQQIPSVADSVRSRNITGKGSAKYMDGCTVALVAWAVEHANSLVGSQRPTFMYPRLLRWSNVSFPRKVDVISEIMKNLKRYQVIEKLEPREEELHILSRGRPRDVASIEMRRDDALVKGLQNIFNVCTEILQSF
;
A
#
# COMPACT_ATOMS: atom_id res chain seq x y z
N MET A 1 19.47 54.36 3.30
CA MET A 1 19.48 52.92 3.68
C MET A 1 18.04 52.46 3.84
N ALA A 2 17.51 51.69 2.88
CA ALA A 2 16.18 51.11 2.99
C ALA A 2 16.23 49.86 3.89
N PRO A 3 15.20 49.57 4.72
CA PRO A 3 15.25 48.45 5.63
C PRO A 3 15.14 47.13 4.86
N ILE A 4 16.01 46.21 5.23
CA ILE A 4 16.07 44.82 4.79
C ILE A 4 14.69 44.18 5.01
N LYS A 5 14.04 43.77 3.91
CA LYS A 5 12.81 42.96 3.97
C LYS A 5 13.12 41.67 4.73
N THR A 6 12.62 41.59 5.95
CA THR A 6 12.55 40.38 6.76
C THR A 6 12.04 39.20 5.93
N LYS A 7 12.83 38.12 5.90
CA LYS A 7 12.46 36.81 5.33
C LYS A 7 11.03 36.47 5.76
N ARG A 8 10.08 36.49 4.82
CA ARG A 8 8.74 35.94 5.03
C ARG A 8 8.93 34.48 5.42
N ARG A 9 8.60 34.12 6.66
CA ARG A 9 8.38 32.71 7.05
C ARG A 9 7.41 32.13 6.01
N ALA A 10 7.79 31.04 5.36
CA ALA A 10 6.87 30.27 4.54
C ALA A 10 5.62 30.00 5.37
N HIS A 11 4.43 30.34 4.86
CA HIS A 11 3.19 30.05 5.55
C HIS A 11 3.14 28.54 5.80
N ALA A 12 2.98 28.14 7.07
CA ALA A 12 2.86 26.74 7.43
C ALA A 12 1.73 26.11 6.59
N VAL A 13 2.03 24.99 5.92
CA VAL A 13 1.05 24.29 5.08
C VAL A 13 -0.10 23.85 5.98
N GLY A 14 -1.27 24.47 5.79
CA GLY A 14 -2.47 24.08 6.52
C GLY A 14 -2.87 22.63 6.20
N PRO A 15 -3.47 21.88 7.14
CA PRO A 15 -3.85 20.48 6.92
C PRO A 15 -4.77 20.25 5.72
N LYS A 16 -5.50 21.27 5.27
CA LYS A 16 -6.41 21.21 4.13
C LYS A 16 -5.70 21.22 2.77
N ASN A 17 -4.42 21.59 2.72
CA ASN A 17 -3.66 21.74 1.47
C ASN A 17 -2.62 20.63 1.25
N MET A 18 -2.48 19.69 2.19
CA MET A 18 -1.56 18.55 2.06
C MET A 18 -2.11 17.50 1.11
N VAL A 19 -1.20 16.76 0.47
CA VAL A 19 -1.50 15.60 -0.36
C VAL A 19 -2.36 14.57 0.40
N ASN A 20 -3.33 14.02 -0.30
CA ASN A 20 -4.18 12.92 0.17
C ASN A 20 -3.91 11.68 -0.67
N GLY A 21 -3.58 10.57 -0.03
CA GLY A 21 -3.55 9.27 -0.70
C GLY A 21 -4.95 8.74 -0.94
N ARG A 22 -5.19 8.10 -2.09
CA ARG A 22 -6.43 7.38 -2.36
C ARG A 22 -6.47 5.97 -1.79
N CYS A 23 -5.31 5.45 -1.37
CA CYS A 23 -5.22 4.23 -0.57
C CYS A 23 -5.97 4.41 0.74
N TYR A 24 -7.15 3.79 0.88
CA TYR A 24 -8.00 3.91 2.08
C TYR A 24 -7.73 2.74 3.01
N PHE A 25 -6.51 2.68 3.54
CA PHE A 25 -6.02 1.54 4.32
C PHE A 25 -6.85 1.30 5.60
N SER A 26 -7.21 2.38 6.31
CA SER A 26 -8.07 2.27 7.50
C SER A 26 -9.45 1.69 7.17
N HIS A 27 -10.03 2.06 6.04
CA HIS A 27 -11.31 1.53 5.60
C HIS A 27 -11.23 0.04 5.25
N PHE A 28 -10.13 -0.37 4.62
CA PHE A 28 -9.85 -1.78 4.34
C PHE A 28 -9.77 -2.58 5.64
N VAL A 29 -8.93 -2.17 6.59
CA VAL A 29 -8.75 -2.88 7.87
C VAL A 29 -10.07 -2.96 8.64
N ASN A 30 -10.81 -1.85 8.74
CA ASN A 30 -12.12 -1.83 9.40
C ASN A 30 -13.12 -2.79 8.76
N PHE A 31 -13.06 -2.96 7.44
CA PHE A 31 -13.90 -3.94 6.77
C PHE A 31 -13.41 -5.38 7.00
N MET A 32 -12.10 -5.63 6.92
CA MET A 32 -11.53 -6.97 7.17
C MET A 32 -11.84 -7.46 8.59
N VAL A 33 -11.75 -6.59 9.60
CA VAL A 33 -12.18 -6.84 10.98
C VAL A 33 -13.58 -7.47 11.04
N THR A 34 -14.52 -6.96 10.25
CA THR A 34 -15.91 -7.47 10.22
C THR A 34 -16.10 -8.66 9.29
N LEU A 35 -15.32 -8.73 8.21
CA LEU A 35 -15.48 -9.74 7.17
C LEU A 35 -14.84 -11.08 7.56
N VAL A 36 -13.64 -11.05 8.14
CA VAL A 36 -12.84 -12.26 8.39
C VAL A 36 -13.50 -13.27 9.34
N PRO A 37 -14.15 -12.84 10.45
CA PRO A 37 -14.86 -13.77 11.33
C PRO A 37 -15.98 -14.54 10.65
N LEU A 38 -16.53 -13.99 9.55
CA LEU A 38 -17.66 -14.56 8.83
C LEU A 38 -17.25 -15.51 7.69
N LEU A 39 -15.95 -15.59 7.37
CA LEU A 39 -15.46 -16.44 6.28
C LEU A 39 -15.66 -17.92 6.61
N SER A 40 -16.12 -18.69 5.60
CA SER A 40 -16.07 -20.15 5.65
C SER A 40 -14.61 -20.63 5.65
N HIS A 41 -14.39 -21.90 6.04
CA HIS A 41 -13.06 -22.48 6.02
C HIS A 41 -12.48 -22.49 4.60
N GLU A 42 -13.30 -22.83 3.62
CA GLU A 42 -12.94 -22.89 2.20
C GLU A 42 -12.56 -21.51 1.65
N GLN A 43 -13.29 -20.45 2.02
CA GLN A 43 -12.95 -19.08 1.65
C GLN A 43 -11.61 -18.64 2.24
N LYS A 44 -11.35 -18.97 3.52
CA LYS A 44 -10.06 -18.68 4.17
C LYS A 44 -8.93 -19.37 3.41
N VAL A 45 -9.01 -20.68 3.24
CA VAL A 45 -8.00 -21.48 2.53
C VAL A 45 -7.75 -20.90 1.14
N ARG A 46 -8.81 -20.66 0.36
CA ARG A 46 -8.68 -20.17 -1.02
C ARG A 46 -8.02 -18.81 -1.12
N ILE A 47 -8.35 -17.86 -0.22
CA ILE A 47 -7.72 -16.54 -0.17
C ILE A 47 -6.25 -16.64 0.24
N THR A 48 -5.95 -17.43 1.26
CA THR A 48 -4.58 -17.58 1.78
C THR A 48 -3.62 -18.23 0.77
N GLY A 49 -4.15 -19.02 -0.15
CA GLY A 49 -3.41 -19.56 -1.29
C GLY A 49 -3.04 -18.52 -2.36
N THR A 50 -3.69 -17.35 -2.39
CA THR A 50 -3.35 -16.29 -3.35
C THR A 50 -2.08 -15.54 -2.92
N PRO A 51 -1.37 -14.84 -3.85
CA PRO A 51 -0.23 -13.98 -3.51
C PRO A 51 -0.57 -12.80 -2.59
N PHE A 52 -1.85 -12.52 -2.42
CA PHE A 52 -2.36 -11.43 -1.61
C PHE A 52 -2.83 -11.90 -0.24
N GLY A 53 -2.86 -13.21 0.03
CA GLY A 53 -3.51 -13.79 1.21
C GLY A 53 -3.05 -13.21 2.55
N HIS A 54 -1.78 -12.82 2.66
CA HIS A 54 -1.25 -12.17 3.87
C HIS A 54 -1.89 -10.81 4.15
N LEU A 55 -2.50 -10.17 3.15
CA LEU A 55 -3.21 -8.90 3.30
C LEU A 55 -4.54 -9.04 4.06
N LEU A 56 -5.06 -10.27 4.23
CA LEU A 56 -6.27 -10.55 5.00
C LEU A 56 -6.12 -10.20 6.49
N GLY A 57 -4.90 -10.38 7.02
CA GLY A 57 -4.57 -10.17 8.43
C GLY A 57 -3.85 -8.86 8.73
N LEU A 58 -3.96 -7.84 7.87
CA LEU A 58 -3.25 -6.57 8.09
C LEU A 58 -3.79 -5.86 9.36
N PRO A 59 -2.92 -5.46 10.29
CA PRO A 59 -3.29 -4.60 11.40
C PRO A 59 -3.57 -3.18 10.89
N TYR A 60 -4.15 -2.35 11.75
CA TYR A 60 -4.23 -0.93 11.46
C TYR A 60 -2.83 -0.32 11.32
N ILE A 61 -2.59 0.38 10.20
CA ILE A 61 -1.37 1.14 9.97
C ILE A 61 -1.77 2.60 9.81
N LYS A 62 -1.22 3.43 10.68
CA LYS A 62 -1.50 4.87 10.68
C LYS A 62 -0.90 5.51 9.42
N GLN A 63 -1.74 6.05 8.57
CA GLN A 63 -1.29 6.85 7.43
C GLN A 63 -0.91 8.27 7.90
N SER A 64 0.21 8.79 7.40
CA SER A 64 0.67 10.14 7.72
C SER A 64 0.70 11.04 6.48
N ARG A 65 -0.35 11.86 6.33
CA ARG A 65 -0.41 12.90 5.30
C ARG A 65 0.76 13.89 5.40
N PRO A 66 1.17 14.37 6.59
CA PRO A 66 2.33 15.25 6.71
C PRO A 66 3.63 14.60 6.21
N VAL A 67 3.85 13.30 6.48
CA VAL A 67 5.03 12.59 5.98
C VAL A 67 4.97 12.41 4.48
N LEU A 68 3.82 11.98 3.93
CA LEU A 68 3.62 11.87 2.49
C LEU A 68 3.89 13.20 1.77
N ASP A 69 3.29 14.29 2.26
CA ASP A 69 3.44 15.63 1.69
C ASP A 69 4.90 16.11 1.75
N THR A 70 5.56 15.89 2.88
CA THR A 70 6.96 16.29 3.05
C THR A 70 7.85 15.46 2.13
N LEU A 71 7.72 14.13 2.12
CA LEU A 71 8.52 13.23 1.28
C LEU A 71 8.48 13.65 -0.19
N LEU A 72 7.29 13.94 -0.72
CA LEU A 72 7.11 14.38 -2.12
C LEU A 72 7.84 15.70 -2.43
N SER A 73 8.10 16.55 -1.43
CA SER A 73 8.89 17.77 -1.62
C SER A 73 10.40 17.53 -1.75
N PHE A 74 10.88 16.33 -1.42
CA PHE A 74 12.29 15.90 -1.53
C PHE A 74 12.55 14.95 -2.71
N TRP A 75 11.56 14.80 -3.60
CA TRP A 75 11.71 14.04 -4.84
C TRP A 75 12.70 14.74 -5.79
N ASP A 76 13.53 13.94 -6.43
CA ASP A 76 14.44 14.32 -7.51
C ASP A 76 13.98 13.65 -8.81
N ASP A 77 13.62 14.47 -9.79
CA ASP A 77 13.09 13.98 -11.08
C ASP A 77 14.19 13.44 -11.99
N GLU A 78 15.42 13.94 -11.88
CA GLU A 78 16.54 13.53 -12.74
C GLU A 78 17.10 12.18 -12.26
N GLU A 79 17.26 12.03 -10.94
CA GLU A 79 17.84 10.83 -10.34
C GLU A 79 16.79 9.81 -9.86
N GLU A 80 15.51 10.10 -10.07
CA GLU A 80 14.36 9.25 -9.70
C GLU A 80 14.41 8.74 -8.24
N GLY A 81 14.74 9.63 -7.30
CA GLY A 81 14.94 9.28 -5.89
C GLY A 81 14.46 10.34 -4.91
N PHE A 82 14.62 10.05 -3.62
CA PHE A 82 14.28 10.98 -2.54
C PHE A 82 15.51 11.37 -1.74
N TRP A 83 15.64 12.66 -1.46
CA TRP A 83 16.70 13.19 -0.62
C TRP A 83 16.40 13.03 0.88
N PHE A 84 17.33 12.38 1.59
CA PHE A 84 17.40 12.29 3.04
C PHE A 84 18.74 12.89 3.50
N GLY A 85 18.69 14.16 3.91
CA GLY A 85 19.87 14.96 4.24
C GLY A 85 20.70 15.20 2.98
N LYS A 86 21.89 14.60 2.93
CA LYS A 86 22.79 14.63 1.76
C LYS A 86 22.82 13.31 1.00
N VAL A 87 21.95 12.37 1.35
CA VAL A 87 21.89 11.04 0.74
C VAL A 87 20.66 11.00 -0.15
N LEU A 88 20.87 10.74 -1.43
CA LEU A 88 19.80 10.39 -2.35
C LEU A 88 19.55 8.89 -2.23
N VAL A 89 18.31 8.49 -1.96
CA VAL A 89 17.88 7.10 -1.97
C VAL A 89 17.05 6.86 -3.23
N PRO A 90 17.51 6.01 -4.18
CA PRO A 90 16.75 5.68 -5.38
C PRO A 90 15.39 5.07 -5.04
N PHE A 91 14.34 5.49 -5.72
CA PHE A 91 13.00 4.93 -5.48
C PHE A 91 12.77 3.75 -6.43
N VAL A 92 13.05 2.54 -5.96
CA VAL A 92 13.08 1.32 -6.79
C VAL A 92 11.98 0.31 -6.43
N GLY A 93 11.56 -0.48 -7.43
CA GLY A 93 10.46 -1.44 -7.28
C GLY A 93 10.75 -2.61 -6.33
N SER A 94 12.02 -3.01 -6.17
CA SER A 94 12.40 -4.09 -5.23
C SER A 94 12.09 -3.73 -3.78
N ASP A 95 12.32 -2.48 -3.38
CA ASP A 95 12.01 -2.02 -2.02
C ASP A 95 10.50 -2.07 -1.79
N PHE A 96 9.73 -1.62 -2.78
CA PHE A 96 8.27 -1.63 -2.72
C PHE A 96 7.70 -3.04 -2.63
N ALA A 97 8.29 -3.98 -3.38
CA ALA A 97 7.97 -5.40 -3.33
C ALA A 97 8.24 -6.01 -1.94
N LEU A 98 9.41 -5.74 -1.34
CA LEU A 98 9.75 -6.16 0.03
C LEU A 98 8.78 -5.59 1.08
N ILE A 99 8.42 -4.31 0.93
CA ILE A 99 7.49 -3.64 1.83
C ILE A 99 6.12 -4.30 1.80
N LEU A 100 5.60 -4.58 0.61
CA LEU A 100 4.27 -5.16 0.44
C LEU A 100 4.22 -6.67 0.64
N GLY A 101 5.35 -7.37 0.58
CA GLY A 101 5.38 -8.84 0.56
C GLY A 101 4.88 -9.43 -0.76
N LEU A 102 5.04 -8.70 -1.87
CA LEU A 102 4.57 -9.10 -3.20
C LEU A 102 5.76 -9.32 -4.12
N SER A 103 5.71 -10.33 -4.98
CA SER A 103 6.83 -10.70 -5.85
C SER A 103 7.32 -9.53 -6.71
N ALA A 104 8.65 -9.33 -6.72
CA ALA A 104 9.35 -8.47 -7.67
C ALA A 104 9.70 -9.21 -8.97
N THR A 105 9.37 -10.49 -9.07
CA THR A 105 9.70 -11.35 -10.21
C THR A 105 8.46 -12.03 -10.78
N GLY A 106 8.55 -12.48 -12.03
CA GLY A 106 7.45 -13.15 -12.74
C GLY A 106 7.17 -12.48 -14.07
N ASP A 107 6.00 -12.75 -14.61
CA ASP A 107 5.45 -12.09 -15.79
C ASP A 107 5.03 -10.66 -15.43
N GLU A 108 5.18 -9.73 -16.37
CA GLU A 108 4.75 -8.35 -16.20
C GLU A 108 3.21 -8.25 -16.09
N VAL A 109 2.73 -7.34 -15.25
CA VAL A 109 1.31 -7.02 -15.13
C VAL A 109 1.00 -5.83 -16.01
N GLU A 110 0.18 -6.03 -17.03
CA GLU A 110 -0.31 -4.97 -17.89
C GLU A 110 -1.35 -4.13 -17.15
N LEU A 111 -1.09 -2.82 -17.03
CA LEU A 111 -2.02 -1.86 -16.44
C LEU A 111 -2.99 -1.25 -17.47
N HIS A 112 -2.68 -1.41 -18.76
CA HIS A 112 -3.44 -0.85 -19.86
C HIS A 112 -3.76 -1.94 -20.88
N SER A 113 -5.04 -2.08 -21.25
CA SER A 113 -5.47 -2.99 -22.30
C SER A 113 -6.22 -2.24 -23.39
N LYS A 114 -5.94 -2.59 -24.64
CA LYS A 114 -6.72 -2.16 -25.81
C LYS A 114 -7.88 -3.12 -26.01
N GLY A 115 -9.10 -2.61 -26.22
CA GLY A 115 -10.29 -3.43 -26.51
C GLY A 115 -11.26 -3.64 -25.35
N ARG A 116 -12.26 -4.51 -25.53
CA ARG A 116 -13.23 -4.89 -24.48
C ARG A 116 -12.59 -5.85 -23.50
N VAL A 117 -12.93 -5.74 -22.21
CA VAL A 117 -12.49 -6.72 -21.21
C VAL A 117 -13.44 -7.89 -21.26
N THR A 118 -12.87 -9.07 -21.38
CA THR A 118 -13.56 -10.34 -21.23
C THR A 118 -13.18 -10.89 -19.87
N SER A 119 -13.75 -10.32 -18.80
CA SER A 119 -13.69 -10.94 -17.47
C SER A 119 -15.06 -11.46 -17.11
N ASP A 120 -15.13 -12.76 -16.85
CA ASP A 120 -16.36 -13.45 -16.49
C ASP A 120 -16.94 -12.86 -15.19
N LEU A 121 -16.08 -12.56 -14.21
CA LEU A 121 -16.47 -11.90 -12.97
C LEU A 121 -17.16 -10.56 -13.24
N ILE A 122 -16.57 -9.73 -14.12
CA ILE A 122 -17.10 -8.41 -14.45
C ILE A 122 -18.43 -8.54 -15.21
N ILE A 123 -18.56 -9.51 -16.10
CA ILE A 123 -19.80 -9.79 -16.82
C ILE A 123 -20.91 -10.17 -15.83
N ARG A 124 -20.66 -11.13 -14.94
CA ARG A 124 -21.69 -11.67 -14.04
C ARG A 124 -22.09 -10.71 -12.91
N PHE A 125 -21.13 -10.03 -12.29
CA PHE A 125 -21.41 -9.20 -11.10
C PHE A 125 -21.62 -7.71 -11.39
N PHE A 126 -21.14 -7.24 -12.55
CA PHE A 126 -21.06 -5.82 -12.89
C PHE A 126 -21.51 -5.51 -14.32
N GLU A 127 -22.33 -6.37 -14.93
CA GLU A 127 -22.96 -6.17 -16.24
C GLU A 127 -21.93 -5.89 -17.36
N GLY A 128 -20.72 -6.44 -17.24
CA GLY A 128 -19.64 -6.25 -18.21
C GLY A 128 -18.96 -4.88 -18.16
N ASP A 129 -19.35 -3.99 -17.24
CA ASP A 129 -18.73 -2.69 -17.05
C ASP A 129 -17.83 -2.68 -15.79
N HIS A 130 -16.52 -2.76 -16.00
CA HIS A 130 -15.53 -2.66 -14.92
C HIS A 130 -15.66 -1.36 -14.08
N LYS A 131 -16.23 -0.28 -14.63
CA LYS A 131 -16.45 0.96 -13.86
C LYS A 131 -17.54 0.80 -12.80
N LYS A 132 -18.46 -0.15 -12.97
CA LYS A 132 -19.46 -0.53 -11.96
C LYS A 132 -18.83 -1.34 -10.82
N ALA A 133 -17.67 -1.96 -11.03
CA ALA A 133 -16.89 -2.66 -10.01
C ALA A 133 -16.10 -1.68 -9.12
N ASN A 134 -16.78 -0.63 -8.62
CA ASN A 134 -16.19 0.30 -7.67
C ASN A 134 -16.09 -0.31 -6.27
N ARG A 135 -15.27 0.28 -5.40
CA ARG A 135 -15.02 -0.21 -4.03
C ARG A 135 -16.28 -0.60 -3.25
N ASN A 136 -17.33 0.22 -3.29
CA ASN A 136 -18.56 -0.04 -2.52
C ASN A 136 -19.36 -1.19 -3.14
N ALA A 137 -19.46 -1.24 -4.47
CA ALA A 137 -20.12 -2.34 -5.16
C ALA A 137 -19.42 -3.67 -4.91
N VAL A 138 -18.09 -3.71 -5.00
CA VAL A 138 -17.28 -4.90 -4.69
C VAL A 138 -17.47 -5.33 -3.23
N LYS A 139 -17.44 -4.37 -2.28
CA LYS A 139 -17.72 -4.62 -0.87
C LYS A 139 -19.10 -5.26 -0.65
N SER A 140 -20.14 -4.74 -1.29
CA SER A 140 -21.49 -5.30 -1.17
C SER A 140 -21.59 -6.72 -1.74
N ARG A 141 -20.87 -7.04 -2.82
CA ARG A 141 -20.81 -8.41 -3.35
C ARG A 141 -20.07 -9.36 -2.41
N LEU A 142 -18.98 -8.92 -1.78
CA LEU A 142 -18.30 -9.69 -0.74
C LEU A 142 -19.23 -10.01 0.43
N GLN A 143 -19.97 -9.01 0.92
CA GLN A 143 -20.94 -9.22 2.01
C GLN A 143 -22.06 -10.19 1.65
N PHE A 144 -22.43 -10.30 0.37
CA PHE A 144 -23.44 -11.25 -0.08
C PHE A 144 -22.94 -12.70 -0.17
N LEU A 145 -21.64 -12.90 -0.44
CA LEU A 145 -21.03 -14.22 -0.63
C LEU A 145 -20.32 -14.75 0.62
N VAL A 146 -20.05 -13.90 1.61
CA VAL A 146 -19.31 -14.29 2.83
C VAL A 146 -19.98 -15.47 3.54
N GLY A 147 -19.18 -16.44 3.97
CA GLY A 147 -19.65 -17.62 4.71
C GLY A 147 -20.21 -18.75 3.84
N LYS A 148 -20.42 -18.52 2.54
CA LYS A 148 -20.79 -19.60 1.61
C LYS A 148 -19.60 -20.53 1.34
N SER A 149 -19.89 -21.81 1.15
CA SER A 149 -18.89 -22.88 0.95
C SER A 149 -19.02 -23.61 -0.40
N GLY A 150 -19.99 -23.24 -1.24
CA GLY A 150 -20.09 -23.78 -2.59
C GLY A 150 -18.85 -23.42 -3.42
N GLN A 151 -18.34 -24.35 -4.25
CA GLN A 151 -17.10 -24.16 -5.00
C GLN A 151 -17.09 -22.85 -5.81
N GLN A 152 -18.18 -22.57 -6.54
CA GLN A 152 -18.32 -21.34 -7.31
C GLN A 152 -18.42 -20.09 -6.42
N ASP A 153 -19.10 -20.17 -5.27
CA ASP A 153 -19.19 -19.07 -4.32
C ASP A 153 -17.82 -18.73 -3.72
N VAL A 154 -17.01 -19.74 -3.41
CA VAL A 154 -15.65 -19.59 -2.87
C VAL A 154 -14.71 -18.96 -3.90
N GLU A 155 -14.79 -19.42 -5.16
CA GLU A 155 -14.06 -18.83 -6.28
C GLU A 155 -14.45 -17.36 -6.50
N ASP A 156 -15.74 -17.07 -6.63
CA ASP A 156 -16.24 -15.71 -6.85
C ASP A 156 -15.92 -14.78 -5.68
N PHE A 157 -16.05 -15.27 -4.44
CA PHE A 157 -15.66 -14.53 -3.25
C PHE A 157 -14.17 -14.18 -3.30
N THR A 158 -13.30 -15.13 -3.66
CA THR A 158 -11.85 -14.90 -3.72
C THR A 158 -11.51 -13.88 -4.80
N LYS A 159 -12.11 -14.00 -5.99
CA LYS A 159 -11.94 -13.03 -7.08
C LYS A 159 -12.36 -11.62 -6.67
N LEU A 160 -13.51 -11.48 -6.01
CA LEU A 160 -13.99 -10.20 -5.47
C LEU A 160 -13.10 -9.68 -4.34
N TRP A 161 -12.53 -10.55 -3.53
CA TRP A 161 -11.65 -10.15 -2.42
C TRP A 161 -10.33 -9.60 -2.95
N VAL A 162 -9.72 -10.27 -3.93
CA VAL A 162 -8.53 -9.75 -4.64
C VAL A 162 -8.86 -8.42 -5.34
N LEU A 163 -10.00 -8.32 -6.00
CA LEU A 163 -10.46 -7.05 -6.60
C LEU A 163 -10.64 -5.94 -5.54
N TYR A 164 -11.13 -6.30 -4.34
CA TYR A 164 -11.28 -5.35 -3.24
C TYR A 164 -9.93 -4.85 -2.71
N VAL A 165 -8.92 -5.72 -2.63
CA VAL A 165 -7.53 -5.36 -2.34
C VAL A 165 -7.01 -4.38 -3.40
N PHE A 166 -7.25 -4.67 -4.68
CA PHE A 166 -6.81 -3.82 -5.79
C PHE A 166 -7.42 -2.43 -5.72
N VAL A 167 -8.73 -2.33 -5.58
CA VAL A 167 -9.44 -1.05 -5.62
C VAL A 167 -9.25 -0.20 -4.36
N THR A 168 -8.87 -0.81 -3.24
CA THR A 168 -8.78 -0.12 -1.94
C THR A 168 -7.35 0.25 -1.54
N ILE A 169 -6.38 -0.62 -1.84
CA ILE A 169 -4.99 -0.47 -1.37
C ILE A 169 -3.99 -0.37 -2.52
N LEU A 170 -3.99 -1.34 -3.45
CA LEU A 170 -2.87 -1.49 -4.39
C LEU A 170 -2.95 -0.53 -5.58
N PHE A 171 -4.12 -0.43 -6.21
CA PHE A 171 -4.37 0.38 -7.41
C PHE A 171 -5.56 1.36 -7.26
N PRO A 172 -5.75 2.04 -6.11
CA PRO A 172 -6.87 2.96 -5.94
C PRO A 172 -6.73 4.15 -6.89
N THR A 173 -7.80 4.44 -7.62
CA THR A 173 -7.90 5.57 -8.56
C THR A 173 -8.86 6.64 -8.08
N ILE A 174 -8.90 7.79 -8.76
CA ILE A 174 -9.92 8.83 -8.53
C ILE A 174 -11.36 8.35 -8.65
N HIS A 175 -11.60 7.32 -9.46
CA HIS A 175 -12.94 6.84 -9.72
C HIS A 175 -13.32 5.64 -8.85
N TYR A 176 -12.44 5.23 -7.92
CA TYR A 176 -12.65 4.09 -7.03
C TYR A 176 -12.95 2.77 -7.76
N TYR A 177 -12.45 2.60 -8.98
CA TYR A 177 -12.36 1.34 -9.72
C TYR A 177 -10.92 1.15 -10.22
N VAL A 178 -10.55 -0.08 -10.58
CA VAL A 178 -9.18 -0.41 -11.01
C VAL A 178 -9.02 -0.26 -12.52
N PRO A 179 -7.78 -0.06 -13.02
CA PRO A 179 -7.51 -0.17 -14.45
C PRO A 179 -8.09 -1.45 -15.04
N LYS A 180 -8.74 -1.30 -16.19
CA LYS A 180 -9.51 -2.34 -16.85
C LYS A 180 -8.74 -3.65 -17.04
N ALA A 181 -7.45 -3.57 -17.41
CA ALA A 181 -6.59 -4.74 -17.61
C ALA A 181 -6.46 -5.61 -16.36
N LEU A 182 -6.55 -5.04 -15.15
CA LEU A 182 -6.43 -5.81 -13.91
C LEU A 182 -7.59 -6.79 -13.69
N CYS A 183 -8.74 -6.57 -14.32
CA CYS A 183 -9.90 -7.45 -14.16
C CYS A 183 -9.68 -8.84 -14.79
N SER A 184 -8.96 -8.94 -15.91
CA SER A 184 -8.75 -10.24 -16.58
C SER A 184 -7.82 -11.18 -15.80
N TYR A 185 -6.96 -10.64 -14.94
CA TYR A 185 -6.12 -11.45 -14.06
C TYR A 185 -6.93 -12.21 -13.00
N LEU A 186 -8.17 -11.78 -12.73
CA LEU A 186 -9.04 -12.44 -11.76
C LEU A 186 -9.71 -13.69 -12.33
N ASP A 187 -9.70 -13.90 -13.64
CA ASP A 187 -10.35 -15.07 -14.24
C ASP A 187 -9.57 -16.36 -13.96
N ASP A 188 -8.25 -16.25 -13.77
CA ASP A 188 -7.33 -17.33 -13.41
C ASP A 188 -6.59 -16.99 -12.11
N LEU A 189 -7.21 -17.36 -10.98
CA LEU A 189 -6.67 -17.14 -9.65
C LEU A 189 -5.37 -17.93 -9.40
N ASP A 190 -5.20 -19.08 -10.06
CA ASP A 190 -4.05 -19.97 -9.83
C ASP A 190 -2.79 -19.42 -10.50
N ARG A 191 -2.96 -18.68 -11.60
CA ARG A 191 -1.87 -17.96 -12.26
C ARG A 191 -1.49 -16.66 -11.55
N LEU A 192 -2.26 -16.15 -10.58
CA LEU A 192 -1.92 -14.89 -9.90
C LEU A 192 -0.49 -14.90 -9.33
N GLY A 193 0.01 -16.04 -8.85
CA GLY A 193 1.36 -16.17 -8.30
C GLY A 193 2.50 -16.06 -9.30
N SER A 194 2.23 -16.12 -10.61
CA SER A 194 3.27 -16.04 -11.64
C SER A 194 3.64 -14.60 -12.03
N TYR A 195 2.92 -13.59 -11.53
CA TYR A 195 3.13 -12.19 -11.94
C TYR A 195 3.91 -11.37 -10.92
N SER A 196 4.64 -10.36 -11.41
CA SER A 196 5.41 -9.42 -10.59
C SER A 196 4.54 -8.31 -9.98
N TRP A 197 3.61 -8.68 -9.11
CA TRP A 197 2.67 -7.72 -8.50
C TRP A 197 3.35 -6.59 -7.73
N GLY A 198 4.50 -6.83 -7.09
CA GLY A 198 5.27 -5.79 -6.39
C GLY A 198 5.72 -4.68 -7.34
N LEU A 199 6.23 -5.06 -8.52
CA LEU A 199 6.63 -4.10 -9.55
C LEU A 199 5.43 -3.38 -10.18
N ALA A 200 4.31 -4.08 -10.37
CA ALA A 200 3.08 -3.49 -10.90
C ALA A 200 2.55 -2.37 -10.01
N VAL A 201 2.48 -2.61 -8.70
CA VAL A 201 2.02 -1.62 -7.72
C VAL A 201 3.00 -0.43 -7.63
N PHE A 202 4.30 -0.71 -7.66
CA PHE A 202 5.33 0.33 -7.73
C PHE A 202 5.16 1.21 -8.98
N ALA A 203 5.11 0.63 -10.17
CA ALA A 203 4.99 1.37 -11.43
C ALA A 203 3.72 2.24 -11.45
N PHE A 204 2.59 1.68 -10.98
CA PHE A 204 1.31 2.39 -10.90
C PHE A 204 1.35 3.63 -9.98
N LEU A 205 2.09 3.58 -8.87
CA LEU A 205 2.26 4.72 -7.97
C LEU A 205 3.35 5.68 -8.46
N ARG A 206 4.48 5.15 -8.95
CA ARG A 206 5.66 5.91 -9.41
C ARG A 206 5.31 6.91 -10.50
N GLN A 207 4.44 6.57 -11.45
CA GLN A 207 4.01 7.47 -12.52
C GLN A 207 3.37 8.78 -12.02
N GLN A 208 2.81 8.79 -10.80
CA GLN A 208 2.16 9.98 -10.22
C GLN A 208 3.15 10.92 -9.52
N ILE A 209 4.33 10.42 -9.13
CA ILE A 209 5.26 11.15 -8.24
C ILE A 209 5.70 12.49 -8.84
N PRO A 210 6.24 12.58 -10.07
CA PRO A 210 6.74 13.85 -10.64
C PRO A 210 5.72 14.98 -10.58
N SER A 211 4.51 14.72 -11.10
CA SER A 211 3.42 15.70 -11.17
C SER A 211 2.95 16.15 -9.79
N VAL A 212 2.85 15.23 -8.83
CA VAL A 212 2.44 15.57 -7.47
C VAL A 212 3.56 16.31 -6.72
N ALA A 213 4.82 15.89 -6.88
CA ALA A 213 5.99 16.51 -6.31
C ALA A 213 6.16 17.97 -6.78
N ASP A 214 6.03 18.21 -8.08
CA ASP A 214 6.02 19.56 -8.66
C ASP A 214 4.94 20.45 -8.03
N SER A 215 3.72 19.91 -7.89
CA SER A 215 2.64 20.63 -7.26
C SER A 215 2.92 20.95 -5.79
N VAL A 216 3.56 20.04 -5.05
CA VAL A 216 3.95 20.26 -3.65
C VAL A 216 5.05 21.32 -3.56
N ARG A 217 6.10 21.23 -4.38
CA ARG A 217 7.21 22.20 -4.41
C ARG A 217 6.73 23.60 -4.78
N SER A 218 5.95 23.71 -5.85
CA SER A 218 5.33 24.98 -6.28
C SER A 218 4.46 25.58 -5.17
N ARG A 219 3.66 24.75 -4.48
CA ARG A 219 2.87 25.18 -3.33
C ARG A 219 3.74 25.67 -2.17
N ASN A 220 4.83 24.99 -1.87
CA ASN A 220 5.75 25.36 -0.79
C ASN A 220 6.50 26.67 -1.07
N ILE A 221 6.83 26.96 -2.34
CA ILE A 221 7.49 28.21 -2.75
C ILE A 221 6.50 29.38 -2.76
N THR A 222 5.35 29.20 -3.39
CA THR A 222 4.40 30.31 -3.65
C THR A 222 3.45 30.57 -2.49
N GLY A 223 3.28 29.59 -1.58
CA GLY A 223 2.22 29.60 -0.57
C GLY A 223 0.81 29.42 -1.15
N LYS A 224 0.69 29.19 -2.46
CA LYS A 224 -0.57 29.03 -3.19
C LYS A 224 -0.68 27.61 -3.74
N GLY A 225 -1.83 26.96 -3.55
CA GLY A 225 -2.07 25.62 -4.08
C GLY A 225 -3.18 24.90 -3.31
N SER A 226 -3.86 24.00 -3.99
CA SER A 226 -4.88 23.13 -3.41
C SER A 226 -4.30 21.78 -3.01
N ALA A 227 -5.01 21.03 -2.16
CA ALA A 227 -4.70 19.63 -1.92
C ALA A 227 -4.73 18.83 -3.22
N LYS A 228 -3.69 18.03 -3.43
CA LYS A 228 -3.64 17.02 -4.49
C LYS A 228 -4.03 15.66 -3.93
N TYR A 229 -4.56 14.82 -4.81
CA TYR A 229 -4.80 13.42 -4.53
C TYR A 229 -3.77 12.59 -5.29
N MET A 230 -3.25 11.56 -4.65
CA MET A 230 -2.30 10.63 -5.24
C MET A 230 -2.95 9.24 -5.34
N ASP A 231 -2.98 8.72 -6.55
CA ASP A 231 -3.45 7.37 -6.84
C ASP A 231 -2.37 6.35 -6.41
N GLY A 232 -2.78 5.10 -6.18
CA GLY A 232 -1.87 4.02 -5.80
C GLY A 232 -1.65 3.84 -4.29
N CYS A 233 -0.77 2.90 -3.94
CA CYS A 233 -0.52 2.43 -2.58
C CYS A 233 0.33 3.40 -1.73
N THR A 234 -0.22 4.57 -1.37
CA THR A 234 0.52 5.59 -0.60
C THR A 234 0.91 5.15 0.81
N VAL A 235 0.27 4.13 1.39
CA VAL A 235 0.69 3.56 2.67
C VAL A 235 2.06 2.90 2.56
N ALA A 236 2.33 2.20 1.45
CA ALA A 236 3.63 1.61 1.18
C ALA A 236 4.70 2.66 0.86
N LEU A 237 4.33 3.79 0.23
CA LEU A 237 5.26 4.93 0.06
C LEU A 237 5.67 5.56 1.40
N VAL A 238 4.73 5.70 2.35
CA VAL A 238 5.07 6.19 3.71
C VAL A 238 5.92 5.15 4.44
N ALA A 239 5.60 3.86 4.32
CA ALA A 239 6.41 2.77 4.88
C ALA A 239 7.83 2.75 4.28
N TRP A 240 7.96 3.00 2.99
CA TRP A 240 9.24 3.13 2.29
C TRP A 240 10.10 4.23 2.93
N ALA A 241 9.54 5.42 3.13
CA ALA A 241 10.28 6.52 3.75
C ALA A 241 10.82 6.17 5.15
N VAL A 242 10.05 5.46 5.98
CA VAL A 242 10.50 5.06 7.32
C VAL A 242 11.41 3.83 7.33
N GLU A 243 11.34 2.97 6.32
CA GLU A 243 12.33 1.90 6.10
C GLU A 243 13.72 2.45 5.83
N HIS A 244 13.80 3.56 5.09
CA HIS A 244 15.06 4.23 4.76
C HIS A 244 15.49 5.26 5.81
N ALA A 245 14.56 5.88 6.54
CA ALA A 245 14.84 6.90 7.55
C ALA A 245 14.00 6.70 8.82
N ASN A 246 14.42 5.75 9.68
CA ASN A 246 13.70 5.42 10.92
C ASN A 246 13.50 6.63 11.86
N SER A 247 14.40 7.62 11.83
CA SER A 247 14.30 8.85 12.65
C SER A 247 13.01 9.64 12.41
N LEU A 248 12.28 9.39 11.33
CA LEU A 248 10.94 9.94 11.10
C LEU A 248 9.91 9.47 12.12
N VAL A 249 10.10 8.33 12.78
CA VAL A 249 9.15 7.75 13.75
C VAL A 249 9.76 7.45 15.11
N GLY A 250 11.05 7.75 15.30
CA GLY A 250 11.74 7.64 16.58
C GLY A 250 13.18 7.17 16.47
N SER A 251 13.82 7.01 17.62
CA SER A 251 15.24 6.62 17.69
C SER A 251 15.46 5.11 17.59
N GLN A 252 14.46 4.30 17.95
CA GLN A 252 14.54 2.84 17.90
C GLN A 252 13.77 2.31 16.71
N ARG A 253 14.37 1.37 15.97
CA ARG A 253 13.70 0.67 14.88
C ARG A 253 12.84 -0.44 15.48
N PRO A 254 11.55 -0.55 15.13
CA PRO A 254 10.74 -1.66 15.59
C PRO A 254 11.32 -3.01 15.11
N THR A 255 11.01 -4.06 15.85
CA THR A 255 11.37 -5.44 15.48
C THR A 255 10.88 -5.77 14.08
N PHE A 256 11.70 -6.50 13.33
CA PHE A 256 11.33 -6.95 11.99
C PHE A 256 9.99 -7.72 12.01
N MET A 257 9.13 -7.43 11.04
CA MET A 257 7.92 -8.19 10.74
C MET A 257 7.81 -8.37 9.23
N TYR A 258 7.23 -9.50 8.82
CA TYR A 258 6.98 -9.83 7.42
C TYR A 258 5.47 -9.77 7.10
N PRO A 259 5.05 -9.08 6.02
CA PRO A 259 5.88 -8.20 5.19
C PRO A 259 6.29 -6.91 5.93
N ARG A 260 7.29 -6.19 5.43
CA ARG A 260 7.87 -5.04 6.17
C ARG A 260 6.86 -3.94 6.47
N LEU A 261 5.80 -3.81 5.67
CA LEU A 261 4.69 -2.91 5.93
C LEU A 261 4.14 -3.08 7.37
N LEU A 262 4.07 -4.30 7.89
CA LEU A 262 3.57 -4.59 9.23
C LEU A 262 4.40 -3.94 10.34
N ARG A 263 5.72 -3.80 10.12
CA ARG A 263 6.65 -3.24 11.11
C ARG A 263 6.22 -1.87 11.64
N TRP A 264 5.44 -1.14 10.84
CA TRP A 264 5.06 0.25 11.08
C TRP A 264 3.62 0.41 11.59
N SER A 265 2.95 -0.66 12.04
CA SER A 265 1.55 -0.57 12.52
C SER A 265 1.40 0.29 13.78
N ASN A 266 2.35 0.21 14.70
CA ASN A 266 2.26 0.79 16.04
C ASN A 266 3.12 2.06 16.22
N VAL A 267 3.58 2.66 15.13
CA VAL A 267 4.47 3.83 15.21
C VAL A 267 3.71 5.16 15.20
N SER A 268 4.29 6.15 15.87
CA SER A 268 3.74 7.50 15.90
C SER A 268 4.48 8.40 14.92
N PHE A 269 3.77 8.88 13.92
CA PHE A 269 4.31 9.86 12.97
C PHE A 269 4.21 11.29 13.52
N PRO A 270 5.23 12.13 13.30
CA PRO A 270 5.14 13.56 13.51
C PRO A 270 3.97 14.16 12.73
N ARG A 271 3.31 15.16 13.32
CA ARG A 271 2.08 15.75 12.75
C ARG A 271 2.32 17.02 11.94
N LYS A 272 3.50 17.64 12.06
CA LYS A 272 3.80 18.94 11.44
C LYS A 272 4.84 18.79 10.33
N VAL A 273 4.55 19.37 9.17
CA VAL A 273 5.40 19.31 7.97
C VAL A 273 6.76 19.96 8.19
N ASP A 274 6.83 21.06 8.95
CA ASP A 274 8.08 21.74 9.29
C ASP A 274 9.02 20.86 10.13
N VAL A 275 8.48 20.15 11.13
CA VAL A 275 9.25 19.19 11.95
C VAL A 275 9.79 18.06 11.08
N ILE A 276 8.95 17.49 10.21
CA ILE A 276 9.36 16.39 9.32
C ILE A 276 10.42 16.87 8.32
N SER A 277 10.25 18.06 7.76
CA SER A 277 11.20 18.67 6.83
C SER A 277 12.55 18.91 7.50
N GLU A 278 12.56 19.36 8.76
CA GLU A 278 13.78 19.54 9.54
C GLU A 278 14.49 18.22 9.82
N ILE A 279 13.73 17.17 10.17
CA ILE A 279 14.31 15.82 10.31
C ILE A 279 14.94 15.40 8.98
N MET A 280 14.18 15.41 7.89
CA MET A 280 14.65 14.97 6.58
C MET A 280 15.88 15.74 6.09
N LYS A 281 15.97 17.06 6.30
CA LYS A 281 17.14 17.88 5.91
C LYS A 281 18.40 17.58 6.71
N ASN A 282 18.25 17.20 7.97
CA ASN A 282 19.38 17.07 8.89
C ASN A 282 19.87 15.63 9.10
N LEU A 283 19.21 14.65 8.47
CA LEU A 283 19.64 13.25 8.50
C LEU A 283 21.11 13.13 8.08
N LYS A 284 21.88 12.45 8.92
CA LYS A 284 23.25 12.05 8.62
C LYS A 284 23.24 10.73 7.84
N ARG A 285 24.29 10.48 7.06
CA ARG A 285 24.40 9.28 6.23
C ARG A 285 24.16 7.98 7.01
N TYR A 286 24.70 7.85 8.23
CA TYR A 286 24.50 6.65 9.07
C TYR A 286 23.05 6.46 9.58
N GLN A 287 22.19 7.48 9.45
CA GLN A 287 20.76 7.41 9.80
C GLN A 287 19.89 7.04 8.59
N VAL A 288 20.49 6.99 7.40
CA VAL A 288 19.83 6.67 6.13
C VAL A 288 20.29 5.29 5.68
N ILE A 289 19.34 4.44 5.35
CA ILE A 289 19.61 3.15 4.74
C ILE A 289 19.50 3.35 3.24
N GLU A 290 20.62 3.27 2.52
CA GLU A 290 20.64 3.52 1.07
C GLU A 290 20.00 2.37 0.27
N LYS A 291 20.08 1.13 0.79
CA LYS A 291 19.56 -0.07 0.14
C LYS A 291 18.92 -1.00 1.16
N LEU A 292 17.70 -1.45 0.88
CA LEU A 292 17.04 -2.46 1.70
C LEU A 292 17.58 -3.85 1.33
N GLU A 293 18.46 -4.38 2.16
CA GLU A 293 18.90 -5.77 1.98
C GLU A 293 17.76 -6.72 2.40
N PRO A 294 17.40 -7.71 1.54
CA PRO A 294 16.39 -8.70 1.87
C PRO A 294 16.88 -9.61 3.01
N ARG A 295 15.95 -10.06 3.85
CA ARG A 295 16.21 -11.16 4.78
C ARG A 295 16.01 -12.51 4.08
N GLU A 296 16.47 -13.59 4.70
CA GLU A 296 16.30 -14.94 4.15
C GLU A 296 14.82 -15.25 3.84
N GLU A 297 13.92 -14.86 4.74
CA GLU A 297 12.46 -15.02 4.56
C GLU A 297 11.84 -14.13 3.47
N GLU A 298 12.61 -13.23 2.86
CA GLU A 298 12.16 -12.32 1.79
C GLU A 298 12.83 -12.64 0.45
N LEU A 299 13.81 -13.55 0.42
CA LEU A 299 14.55 -13.86 -0.82
C LEU A 299 13.62 -14.34 -1.94
N HIS A 300 12.54 -15.06 -1.60
CA HIS A 300 11.54 -15.51 -2.56
C HIS A 300 10.79 -14.37 -3.26
N ILE A 301 10.78 -13.16 -2.67
CA ILE A 301 10.21 -11.96 -3.31
C ILE A 301 11.07 -11.53 -4.50
N LEU A 302 12.39 -11.71 -4.42
CA LEU A 302 13.37 -11.19 -5.37
C LEU A 302 13.93 -12.25 -6.32
N SER A 303 13.67 -13.54 -6.10
CA SER A 303 14.16 -14.64 -6.94
C SER A 303 13.03 -15.32 -7.72
N ARG A 304 13.25 -15.58 -9.03
CA ARG A 304 12.38 -16.49 -9.80
C ARG A 304 12.60 -17.93 -9.34
N GLY A 305 11.69 -18.47 -8.54
CA GLY A 305 11.69 -19.87 -8.12
C GLY A 305 10.45 -20.18 -7.30
N ARG A 306 9.89 -21.40 -7.46
CA ARG A 306 8.87 -21.87 -6.52
C ARG A 306 9.42 -21.74 -5.11
N PRO A 307 8.62 -21.31 -4.12
CA PRO A 307 9.06 -21.31 -2.74
C PRO A 307 9.62 -22.69 -2.42
N ARG A 308 10.91 -22.78 -2.08
CA ARG A 308 11.46 -24.00 -1.50
C ARG A 308 10.68 -24.22 -0.21
N ASP A 309 9.98 -25.36 -0.15
CA ASP A 309 9.13 -25.82 0.94
C ASP A 309 7.85 -25.01 1.19
N VAL A 310 6.86 -25.21 0.33
CA VAL A 310 5.46 -24.77 0.49
C VAL A 310 4.93 -25.10 1.90
N ALA A 311 5.30 -26.25 2.47
CA ALA A 311 4.88 -26.66 3.81
C ALA A 311 5.43 -25.77 4.95
N SER A 312 6.64 -25.23 4.80
CA SER A 312 7.25 -24.36 5.84
C SER A 312 6.72 -22.92 5.79
N ILE A 313 6.32 -22.47 4.60
CA ILE A 313 5.71 -21.17 4.37
C ILE A 313 4.22 -21.18 4.70
N GLU A 314 3.50 -22.28 4.45
CA GLU A 314 2.11 -22.45 4.90
C GLU A 314 2.03 -22.43 6.42
N MET A 315 2.90 -23.15 7.13
CA MET A 315 2.96 -23.11 8.61
C MET A 315 3.26 -21.70 9.16
N ARG A 316 4.18 -20.95 8.51
CA ARG A 316 4.53 -19.57 8.93
C ARG A 316 3.49 -18.53 8.50
N ARG A 317 2.79 -18.75 7.40
CA ARG A 317 1.64 -17.95 6.95
C ARG A 317 0.47 -18.16 7.89
N ASP A 318 0.21 -19.39 8.32
CA ASP A 318 -0.79 -19.70 9.34
C ASP A 318 -0.43 -19.02 10.67
N ASP A 319 0.83 -19.04 11.11
CA ASP A 319 1.24 -18.30 12.32
C ASP A 319 1.12 -16.78 12.18
N ALA A 320 1.42 -16.20 11.00
CA ALA A 320 1.32 -14.77 10.75
C ALA A 320 -0.15 -14.31 10.55
N LEU A 321 -0.98 -15.15 9.94
CA LEU A 321 -2.42 -14.99 9.85
C LEU A 321 -3.05 -15.15 11.23
N VAL A 322 -2.72 -16.19 11.99
CA VAL A 322 -3.18 -16.38 13.36
C VAL A 322 -2.76 -15.20 14.22
N LYS A 323 -1.50 -14.75 14.19
CA LYS A 323 -1.06 -13.52 14.89
C LYS A 323 -1.74 -12.25 14.38
N GLY A 324 -1.94 -12.11 13.07
CA GLY A 324 -2.64 -10.98 12.46
C GLY A 324 -4.12 -10.95 12.84
N LEU A 325 -4.77 -12.11 12.88
CA LEU A 325 -6.15 -12.32 13.32
C LEU A 325 -6.29 -12.16 14.83
N GLN A 326 -5.33 -12.64 15.63
CA GLN A 326 -5.26 -12.37 17.06
C GLN A 326 -5.09 -10.87 17.32
N ASN A 327 -4.23 -10.19 16.55
CA ASN A 327 -4.03 -8.74 16.68
C ASN A 327 -5.28 -7.97 16.24
N ILE A 328 -5.94 -8.38 15.16
CA ILE A 328 -7.24 -7.84 14.74
C ILE A 328 -8.26 -8.04 15.88
N PHE A 329 -8.37 -9.24 16.44
CA PHE A 329 -9.27 -9.57 17.54
C PHE A 329 -8.97 -8.75 18.82
N ASN A 330 -7.70 -8.60 19.16
CA ASN A 330 -7.25 -7.80 20.31
C ASN A 330 -7.58 -6.31 20.11
N VAL A 331 -7.32 -5.76 18.93
CA VAL A 331 -7.67 -4.37 18.59
C VAL A 331 -9.19 -4.16 18.61
N CYS A 332 -9.98 -5.12 18.15
CA CYS A 332 -11.44 -5.07 18.26
C CYS A 332 -11.90 -5.07 19.72
N THR A 333 -11.24 -5.86 20.57
CA THR A 333 -11.56 -5.97 21.99
C THR A 333 -11.23 -4.67 22.72
N GLU A 334 -10.08 -4.05 22.44
CA GLU A 334 -9.69 -2.75 23.00
C GLU A 334 -10.63 -1.62 22.56
N ILE A 335 -11.04 -1.60 21.28
CA ILE A 335 -11.98 -0.60 20.77
C ILE A 335 -13.36 -0.77 21.42
N LEU A 336 -13.85 -2.00 21.58
CA LEU A 336 -15.14 -2.29 22.23
C LEU A 336 -15.14 -2.00 23.74
N GLN A 337 -13.99 -2.09 24.41
CA GLN A 337 -13.81 -1.75 25.82
C GLN A 337 -13.64 -0.24 26.07
N SER A 338 -13.49 0.56 25.01
CA SER A 338 -13.32 2.02 25.08
C SER A 338 -14.60 2.82 24.85
N PHE A 339 -15.77 2.15 24.83
CA PHE A 339 -17.10 2.75 24.74
C PHE A 339 -17.95 2.45 25.98
#